data_AF-A0A095ZZT3-F1
#
_entry.id   AF-A0A095ZZT3-F1
#
_cell.length_a   1.000
_cell.length_b   1.000
_cell.length_c   1.000
_cell.angle_alpha   90.00
_cell.angle_beta   90.00
_cell.angle_gamma   90.00
#
_symmetry.space_group_name_H-M   'P 1'
#
loop_
_entity.id
_entity.type
_entity.pdbx_description
1 polymer ?
#
loop_
_entity_poly.entity_id
_entity_poly.type
_entity_poly.pdbx_seq_one_letter_code
_entity_poly.pdbx_strand_id
1 'polypeptide(L)'
;MGKTYDFNTADTLNTLLLNCIFASGQLKEGEMYDVDFDHQFIETEKYDAKPTYKKFLGYRPGVAVIGDLIVGIENSDGNTNVRFHQKDTLKRFFERFEQNGLIINRFRADCGSCSEEIVEEIEKHCKSFYIRANRCSSIYNDTFALKGWKTEEINGIEFE
;
A
#
# COMPACT_ATOMS: atom_id res chain seq x y z
N MET A 1 -4.49 -1.53 -29.26
CA MET A 1 -3.37 -0.91 -28.52
C MET A 1 -3.90 -0.48 -27.16
N GLY A 2 -3.32 -0.98 -26.08
CA GLY A 2 -3.71 -0.58 -24.73
C GLY A 2 -3.38 0.89 -24.47
N LYS A 3 -4.08 1.52 -23.52
CA LYS A 3 -3.69 2.86 -23.04
C LYS A 3 -2.31 2.76 -22.37
N THR A 4 -1.38 3.59 -22.79
CA THR A 4 -0.09 3.79 -22.10
C THR A 4 -0.28 4.85 -21.02
N TYR A 5 0.26 4.60 -19.83
CA TYR A 5 0.23 5.54 -18.71
C TYR A 5 1.65 5.78 -18.22
N ASP A 6 1.94 7.02 -17.82
CA ASP A 6 3.24 7.35 -17.24
C ASP A 6 3.29 6.93 -15.76
N PHE A 7 4.46 6.42 -15.36
CA PHE A 7 4.74 5.93 -14.02
C PHE A 7 6.17 6.29 -13.62
N ASN A 8 6.37 6.71 -12.37
CA ASN A 8 7.67 7.09 -11.82
C ASN A 8 7.87 6.44 -10.45
N THR A 9 8.87 5.56 -10.34
CA THR A 9 9.24 4.87 -9.09
C THR A 9 9.91 5.78 -8.05
N ALA A 10 10.31 6.99 -8.44
CA ALA A 10 10.95 7.99 -7.60
C ALA A 10 12.11 7.44 -6.75
N ASP A 11 12.91 6.52 -7.32
CA ASP A 11 13.89 5.72 -6.58
C ASP A 11 14.88 6.56 -5.76
N THR A 12 15.47 7.60 -6.37
CA THR A 12 16.40 8.50 -5.69
C THR A 12 15.73 9.27 -4.54
N LEU A 13 14.48 9.71 -4.73
CA LEU A 13 13.72 10.41 -3.69
C LEU A 13 13.43 9.47 -2.51
N ASN A 14 12.96 8.26 -2.79
CA ASN A 14 12.62 7.28 -1.77
C ASN A 14 13.85 6.84 -0.96
N THR A 15 15.01 6.69 -1.61
CA THR A 15 16.28 6.44 -0.92
C THR A 15 16.68 7.61 -0.01
N LEU A 16 16.62 8.84 -0.53
CA LEU A 16 16.95 10.03 0.26
C LEU A 16 16.00 10.19 1.47
N LEU A 17 14.71 9.96 1.27
CA LEU A 17 13.68 10.06 2.30
C LEU A 17 13.97 9.12 3.48
N LEU A 18 14.19 7.84 3.21
CA LEU A 18 14.56 6.88 4.25
C LEU A 18 15.87 7.25 4.94
N ASN A 19 16.91 7.61 4.18
CA ASN A 19 18.19 8.03 4.75
C ASN A 19 18.03 9.20 5.74
N CYS A 20 17.21 10.20 5.40
CA CYS A 20 16.92 11.32 6.30
C CYS A 20 16.19 10.89 7.57
N ILE A 21 15.23 9.97 7.47
CA ILE A 21 14.45 9.44 8.59
C ILE A 21 15.31 8.61 9.54
N PHE A 22 16.26 7.83 9.01
CA PHE A 22 17.25 7.12 9.84
C PHE A 22 18.24 8.08 10.48
N ALA A 23 18.72 9.08 9.74
CA ALA A 23 19.67 10.06 10.26
C ALA A 23 19.07 10.93 11.38
N SER A 24 17.75 11.18 11.36
CA SER A 24 17.03 11.86 12.45
C SER A 24 16.69 10.94 13.63
N GLY A 25 16.91 9.63 13.51
CA GLY A 25 16.60 8.63 14.55
C GLY A 25 15.10 8.35 14.72
N GLN A 26 14.27 8.76 13.75
CA GLN A 26 12.82 8.54 13.78
C GLN A 26 12.45 7.09 13.45
N LEU A 27 13.26 6.42 12.64
CA LEU A 27 13.23 4.96 12.46
C LEU A 27 14.59 4.36 12.80
N LYS A 28 14.59 3.09 13.19
CA LYS A 28 15.78 2.34 13.58
C LYS A 28 15.78 0.97 12.94
N GLU A 29 16.97 0.51 12.62
CA GLU A 29 17.19 -0.83 12.09
C GLU A 29 16.79 -1.89 13.12
N GLY A 30 16.17 -2.98 12.66
CA GLY A 30 15.74 -4.11 13.48
C GLY A 30 14.47 -3.87 14.31
N GLU A 31 13.94 -2.64 14.31
CA GLU A 31 12.63 -2.36 14.90
C GLU A 31 11.48 -2.78 13.97
N MET A 32 10.33 -3.03 14.59
CA MET A 32 9.12 -3.49 13.93
C MET A 32 8.13 -2.35 13.79
N TYR A 33 7.65 -2.13 12.56
CA TYR A 33 6.77 -1.01 12.24
C TYR A 33 5.49 -1.44 11.54
N ASP A 34 4.43 -0.66 11.77
CA ASP A 34 3.19 -0.77 11.03
C ASP A 34 3.26 0.19 9.82
N VAL A 35 2.95 -0.33 8.64
CA VAL A 35 2.97 0.41 7.37
C VAL A 35 1.55 0.58 6.85
N ASP A 36 1.17 1.81 6.54
CA ASP A 36 -0.07 2.14 5.84
C ASP A 36 0.22 2.50 4.39
N PHE A 37 -0.65 2.08 3.47
CA PHE A 37 -0.55 2.43 2.06
C PHE A 37 -1.89 2.94 1.51
N ASP A 38 -1.83 4.06 0.81
CA ASP A 38 -2.96 4.65 0.10
C ASP A 38 -2.53 5.28 -1.23
N HIS A 39 -3.47 5.31 -2.18
CA HIS A 39 -3.33 6.17 -3.35
C HIS A 39 -3.86 7.58 -3.03
N GLN A 40 -2.97 8.55 -2.97
CA GLN A 40 -3.32 9.94 -2.72
C GLN A 40 -3.49 10.66 -4.04
N PHE A 41 -4.59 11.40 -4.21
CA PHE A 41 -4.80 12.20 -5.41
C PHE A 41 -4.34 13.63 -5.17
N ILE A 42 -3.55 14.16 -6.11
CA ILE A 42 -3.03 15.52 -6.04
C ILE A 42 -3.57 16.30 -7.23
N GLU A 43 -4.43 17.27 -6.97
CA GLU A 43 -4.96 18.19 -7.98
C GLU A 43 -3.88 19.17 -8.42
N THR A 44 -3.74 19.36 -9.74
CA THR A 44 -2.80 20.32 -10.32
C THR A 44 -3.14 20.61 -11.78
N GLU A 45 -2.78 21.81 -12.23
CA GLU A 45 -2.94 22.24 -13.63
C GLU A 45 -1.62 22.19 -14.42
N LYS A 46 -0.71 21.28 -14.05
CA LYS A 46 0.53 21.10 -14.80
C LYS A 46 0.22 20.60 -16.21
N TYR A 47 1.08 20.98 -17.16
CA TYR A 47 0.91 20.67 -18.57
C TYR A 47 0.67 19.17 -18.85
N ASP A 48 1.34 18.29 -18.11
CA ASP A 48 1.30 16.84 -18.25
C ASP A 48 0.20 16.16 -17.44
N ALA A 49 -0.47 16.88 -16.52
CA ALA A 49 -1.48 16.32 -15.62
C ALA A 49 -2.65 15.68 -16.38
N LYS A 50 -3.13 14.53 -15.90
CA LYS A 50 -4.21 13.78 -16.55
C LYS A 50 -5.53 13.91 -15.78
N PRO A 51 -6.69 13.78 -16.44
CA PRO A 51 -7.98 13.76 -15.78
C PRO A 51 -8.10 12.57 -14.82
N THR A 52 -8.47 12.82 -13.58
CA THR A 52 -8.70 11.78 -12.58
C THR A 52 -10.15 11.34 -12.58
N TYR A 53 -10.46 10.15 -12.05
CA TYR A 53 -11.85 9.74 -11.83
C TYR A 53 -12.58 10.64 -10.81
N LYS A 54 -11.84 11.40 -9.99
CA LYS A 54 -12.36 12.40 -9.05
C LYS A 54 -12.74 13.72 -9.73
N LYS A 55 -12.70 13.78 -11.06
CA LYS A 55 -13.14 14.91 -11.91
C LYS A 55 -12.28 16.18 -11.79
N PHE A 56 -10.98 16.01 -11.55
CA PHE A 56 -9.99 17.09 -11.64
C PHE A 56 -8.72 16.63 -12.35
N LEU A 57 -7.92 17.56 -12.86
CA LEU A 57 -6.59 17.26 -13.43
C LEU A 57 -5.60 17.01 -12.31
N GLY A 58 -4.80 15.96 -12.41
CA GLY A 58 -3.84 15.67 -11.35
C GLY A 58 -3.05 14.39 -11.54
N TYR A 59 -2.42 13.97 -10.45
CA TYR A 59 -1.69 12.71 -10.33
C TYR A 59 -2.29 11.82 -9.25
N ARG A 60 -1.88 10.56 -9.27
CA ARG A 60 -2.30 9.53 -8.30
C ARG A 60 -1.08 8.78 -7.76
N PRO A 61 -0.26 9.41 -6.90
CA PRO A 61 0.81 8.68 -6.23
C PRO A 61 0.30 7.58 -5.30
N GLY A 62 1.00 6.46 -5.28
CA GLY A 62 0.97 5.49 -4.19
C GLY A 62 1.90 5.96 -3.08
N VAL A 63 1.40 6.06 -1.86
CA VAL A 63 2.14 6.60 -0.71
C VAL A 63 2.14 5.56 0.40
N ALA A 64 3.32 5.22 0.91
CA ALA A 64 3.50 4.40 2.10
C ALA A 64 3.93 5.28 3.28
N VAL A 65 3.34 5.04 4.45
CA VAL A 65 3.64 5.77 5.69
C VAL A 65 3.88 4.82 6.86
N ILE A 66 4.75 5.23 7.79
CA ILE A 66 4.93 4.61 9.11
C ILE A 66 4.64 5.70 10.15
N GLY A 67 3.53 5.57 10.88
CA GLY A 67 3.04 6.65 11.75
C GLY A 67 2.71 7.91 10.94
N ASP A 68 3.41 9.01 11.22
CA ASP A 68 3.32 10.28 10.49
C ASP A 68 4.41 10.46 9.42
N LEU A 69 5.29 9.47 9.25
CA LEU A 69 6.43 9.53 8.35
C LEU A 69 6.04 8.96 6.99
N ILE A 70 6.22 9.76 5.94
CA ILE A 70 6.19 9.22 4.58
C ILE A 70 7.49 8.46 4.37
N VAL A 71 7.39 7.18 4.00
CA VAL A 71 8.53 6.27 3.81
C VAL A 71 8.67 5.76 2.39
N GLY A 72 7.67 6.04 1.53
CA GLY A 72 7.75 5.75 0.10
C GLY A 72 6.67 6.49 -0.69
N ILE A 73 7.05 6.98 -1.88
CA ILE A 73 6.16 7.62 -2.84
C ILE A 73 6.50 7.11 -4.24
N GLU A 74 5.52 6.61 -4.99
CA GLU A 74 5.68 6.37 -6.43
C GLU A 74 4.52 7.03 -7.17
N ASN A 75 4.83 7.76 -8.23
CA ASN A 75 3.85 8.58 -8.92
C ASN A 75 3.29 7.89 -10.16
N SER A 76 2.02 8.15 -10.45
CA SER A 76 1.36 7.69 -11.66
C SER A 76 0.42 8.76 -12.21
N ASP A 77 0.11 8.66 -13.51
CA ASP A 77 -0.90 9.50 -14.14
C ASP A 77 -2.25 9.43 -13.39
N GLY A 78 -2.94 10.56 -13.29
CA GLY A 78 -4.23 10.66 -12.60
C GLY A 78 -5.34 9.78 -13.19
N ASN A 79 -5.23 9.41 -14.47
CA ASN A 79 -6.20 8.59 -15.20
C ASN A 79 -5.90 7.07 -15.14
N THR A 80 -4.89 6.66 -14.37
CA THR A 80 -4.54 5.24 -14.21
C THR A 80 -5.62 4.46 -13.46
N ASN A 81 -5.71 3.15 -13.74
CA ASN A 81 -6.55 2.26 -12.94
C ASN A 81 -6.01 2.16 -11.51
N VAL A 82 -6.89 2.02 -10.51
CA VAL A 82 -6.49 1.95 -9.10
C VAL A 82 -5.45 0.84 -8.83
N ARG A 83 -5.57 -0.29 -9.52
CA ARG A 83 -4.67 -1.45 -9.38
C ARG A 83 -3.41 -1.36 -10.27
N PHE A 84 -3.29 -0.33 -11.10
CA PHE A 84 -2.17 -0.17 -12.03
C PHE A 84 -0.84 -0.13 -11.28
N HIS A 85 0.04 -1.10 -11.55
CA HIS A 85 1.35 -1.30 -10.91
C HIS A 85 1.32 -1.34 -9.37
N GLN A 86 0.18 -1.62 -8.73
CA GLN A 86 0.09 -1.59 -7.28
C GLN A 86 0.96 -2.66 -6.63
N LYS A 87 0.91 -3.90 -7.14
CA LYS A 87 1.80 -4.98 -6.68
C LYS A 87 3.26 -4.61 -6.81
N ASP A 88 3.66 -4.11 -7.99
CA ASP A 88 5.05 -3.75 -8.25
C ASP A 88 5.52 -2.60 -7.33
N THR A 89 4.64 -1.64 -7.04
CA THR A 89 4.89 -0.54 -6.11
C THR A 89 5.12 -1.05 -4.70
N LEU A 90 4.22 -1.91 -4.21
CA LEU A 90 4.33 -2.50 -2.87
C LEU A 90 5.59 -3.34 -2.74
N LYS A 91 5.89 -4.17 -3.73
CA LYS A 91 7.13 -4.95 -3.80
C LYS A 91 8.36 -4.06 -3.64
N ARG A 92 8.47 -2.99 -4.45
CA ARG A 92 9.60 -2.05 -4.37
C ARG A 92 9.71 -1.36 -3.02
N PHE A 93 8.58 -1.01 -2.40
CA PHE A 93 8.58 -0.45 -1.05
C PHE A 93 9.07 -1.44 -0.02
N PHE A 94 8.53 -2.66 0.00
CA PHE A 94 8.95 -3.70 0.93
C PHE A 94 10.43 -4.06 0.77
N GLU A 95 10.89 -4.32 -0.45
CA GLU A 95 12.30 -4.62 -0.72
C GLU A 95 13.21 -3.48 -0.23
N ARG A 96 12.79 -2.22 -0.39
CA ARG A 96 13.55 -1.07 0.12
C ARG A 96 13.56 -1.01 1.64
N PHE A 97 12.43 -1.28 2.30
CA PHE A 97 12.35 -1.32 3.76
C PHE A 97 13.27 -2.41 4.32
N GLU A 98 13.23 -3.60 3.74
CA GLU A 98 14.07 -4.74 4.12
C GLU A 98 15.56 -4.48 3.89
N GLN A 99 15.93 -3.85 2.77
CA GLN A 99 17.31 -3.43 2.49
C GLN A 99 17.84 -2.41 3.50
N ASN A 100 16.96 -1.64 4.13
CA ASN A 100 17.30 -0.71 5.21
C ASN A 100 17.06 -1.32 6.61
N GLY A 101 16.85 -2.63 6.69
CA GLY A 101 16.69 -3.40 7.92
C GLY A 101 15.44 -3.06 8.74
N LEU A 102 14.40 -2.50 8.11
CA LEU A 102 13.08 -2.35 8.71
C LEU A 102 12.32 -3.68 8.66
N ILE A 103 11.64 -4.02 9.74
CA ILE A 103 10.78 -5.21 9.81
C ILE A 103 9.33 -4.75 9.80
N ILE A 104 8.52 -5.25 8.86
CA ILE A 104 7.10 -4.87 8.81
C ILE A 104 6.27 -5.80 9.70
N ASN A 105 5.69 -5.24 10.75
CA ASN A 105 4.81 -5.96 11.67
C ASN A 105 3.40 -6.10 11.10
N ARG A 106 2.78 -4.96 10.79
CA ARG A 106 1.44 -4.93 10.19
C ARG A 106 1.43 -4.06 8.95
N PHE A 107 0.91 -4.58 7.85
CA PHE A 107 0.57 -3.77 6.69
C PHE A 107 -0.93 -3.43 6.69
N ARG A 108 -1.31 -2.18 6.40
CA ARG A 108 -2.73 -1.81 6.26
C ARG A 108 -2.98 -1.06 4.96
N ALA A 109 -4.08 -1.40 4.30
CA ALA A 109 -4.49 -0.70 3.09
C ALA A 109 -6.01 -0.78 2.87
N ASP A 110 -6.50 0.08 1.98
CA ASP A 110 -7.89 0.10 1.57
C ASP A 110 -8.27 -1.06 0.63
N CYS A 111 -9.53 -1.07 0.23
CA CYS A 111 -10.10 -2.13 -0.60
C CYS A 111 -9.61 -2.17 -2.05
N GLY A 112 -8.87 -1.14 -2.50
CA GLY A 112 -8.15 -1.19 -3.78
C GLY A 112 -7.14 -2.35 -3.80
N SER A 113 -6.57 -2.67 -2.64
CA SER A 113 -5.55 -3.70 -2.42
C SER A 113 -6.10 -5.11 -2.23
N CYS A 114 -7.43 -5.27 -2.16
CA CYS A 114 -8.09 -6.55 -1.91
C CYS A 114 -8.16 -7.39 -3.20
N SER A 115 -7.02 -7.87 -3.69
CA SER A 115 -6.89 -8.85 -4.76
C SER A 115 -5.82 -9.87 -4.42
N GLU A 116 -6.05 -11.14 -4.78
CA GLU A 116 -5.15 -12.27 -4.51
C GLU A 116 -3.69 -11.95 -4.81
N GLU A 117 -3.39 -11.47 -6.02
CA GLU A 117 -2.02 -11.15 -6.44
C GLU A 117 -1.30 -10.10 -5.57
N ILE A 118 -2.05 -9.16 -4.99
CA ILE A 118 -1.53 -8.12 -4.10
C ILE A 118 -1.35 -8.70 -2.68
N VAL A 119 -2.32 -9.49 -2.22
CA VAL A 119 -2.27 -10.14 -0.90
C VAL A 119 -1.10 -11.12 -0.83
N GLU A 120 -0.92 -11.95 -1.85
CA GLU A 120 0.23 -12.87 -1.96
C GLU A 120 1.57 -12.13 -1.93
N GLU A 121 1.64 -10.93 -2.50
CA GLU A 121 2.86 -10.13 -2.44
C GLU A 121 3.08 -9.57 -1.03
N ILE A 122 2.06 -8.98 -0.41
CA ILE A 122 2.12 -8.40 0.94
C ILE A 122 2.51 -9.45 1.99
N GLU A 123 1.95 -10.66 1.90
CA GLU A 123 2.17 -11.76 2.85
C GLU A 123 3.65 -12.15 2.96
N LYS A 124 4.44 -11.98 1.90
CA LYS A 124 5.88 -12.29 1.91
C LYS A 124 6.70 -11.36 2.80
N HIS A 125 6.20 -10.16 3.05
CA HIS A 125 7.00 -9.05 3.58
C HIS A 125 6.54 -8.55 4.95
N CYS A 126 5.38 -9.01 5.47
CA CYS A 126 4.85 -8.56 6.75
C CYS A 126 4.35 -9.73 7.62
N LYS A 127 4.36 -9.55 8.95
CA LYS A 127 3.86 -10.58 9.86
C LYS A 127 2.34 -10.72 9.86
N SER A 128 1.65 -9.61 9.66
CA SER A 128 0.18 -9.54 9.62
C SER A 128 -0.24 -8.44 8.65
N PHE A 129 -1.46 -8.52 8.13
CA PHE A 129 -2.03 -7.45 7.32
C PHE A 129 -3.49 -7.21 7.66
N TYR A 130 -3.95 -5.98 7.41
CA TYR A 130 -5.34 -5.59 7.43
C TYR A 130 -5.68 -4.92 6.10
N ILE A 131 -6.43 -5.61 5.26
CA ILE A 131 -6.91 -5.05 3.98
C ILE A 131 -8.42 -5.01 4.05
N ARG A 132 -8.99 -3.81 3.85
CA ARG A 132 -10.45 -3.66 3.84
C ARG A 132 -11.03 -4.47 2.68
N ALA A 133 -11.89 -5.44 2.94
CA ALA A 133 -12.59 -6.14 1.88
C ALA A 133 -13.54 -5.20 1.12
N ASN A 134 -13.65 -5.35 -0.21
CA ASN A 134 -14.75 -4.71 -0.95
C ASN A 134 -16.08 -5.30 -0.47
N ARG A 135 -17.09 -4.46 -0.27
CA ARG A 135 -18.45 -4.93 0.06
C ARG A 135 -19.03 -5.68 -1.14
N CYS A 136 -18.78 -6.98 -1.22
CA CYS A 136 -19.38 -7.87 -2.20
C CYS A 136 -20.15 -8.96 -1.44
N SER A 137 -21.44 -9.08 -1.71
CA SER A 137 -22.29 -10.11 -1.09
C SER A 137 -21.81 -11.53 -1.40
N SER A 138 -21.13 -11.74 -2.54
CA SER A 138 -20.55 -13.04 -2.88
C SER A 138 -19.39 -13.42 -1.95
N ILE A 139 -18.44 -12.52 -1.69
CA ILE A 139 -17.32 -12.75 -0.76
C ILE A 139 -17.85 -13.06 0.63
N TYR A 140 -18.91 -12.36 1.08
CA TYR A 140 -19.53 -12.65 2.36
C TYR A 140 -20.07 -14.09 2.40
N ASN A 141 -20.82 -14.49 1.38
CA ASN A 141 -21.36 -15.85 1.31
C ASN A 141 -20.27 -16.92 1.23
N ASP A 142 -19.21 -16.68 0.44
CA ASP A 142 -18.10 -17.61 0.27
C ASP A 142 -17.29 -17.75 1.57
N THR A 143 -17.04 -16.65 2.28
CA THR A 143 -16.33 -16.64 3.57
C THR A 143 -17.12 -17.38 4.65
N PHE A 144 -18.44 -17.17 4.72
CA PHE A 144 -19.33 -17.88 5.65
C PHE A 144 -19.51 -19.36 5.31
N ALA A 145 -19.25 -19.76 4.06
CA ALA A 145 -19.29 -21.15 3.64
C ALA A 145 -18.01 -21.93 4.01
N LEU A 146 -16.90 -21.22 4.30
CA LEU A 146 -15.66 -21.84 4.78
C LEU A 146 -15.85 -22.42 6.19
N LYS A 147 -15.24 -23.58 6.44
CA LYS A 147 -15.33 -24.32 7.70
C LYS A 147 -13.94 -24.55 8.28
N GLY A 148 -13.88 -24.77 9.59
CA GLY A 148 -12.61 -25.06 10.28
C GLY A 148 -11.79 -23.80 10.57
N TRP A 149 -12.47 -22.66 10.73
CA TRP A 149 -11.84 -21.47 11.25
C TRP A 149 -11.30 -21.72 12.66
N LYS A 150 -10.18 -21.07 12.98
CA LYS A 150 -9.59 -21.16 14.31
C LYS A 150 -10.26 -20.13 15.20
N THR A 151 -10.72 -20.57 16.37
CA THR A 151 -11.23 -19.65 17.38
C THR A 151 -10.14 -18.72 17.87
N GLU A 152 -10.41 -17.41 17.83
CA GLU A 152 -9.51 -16.36 18.30
C GLU A 152 -10.28 -15.36 19.18
N GLU A 153 -9.62 -14.86 20.22
CA GLU A 153 -10.17 -13.84 21.10
C GLU A 153 -9.70 -12.46 20.65
N ILE A 154 -10.65 -11.58 20.29
CA ILE A 154 -10.38 -10.19 19.91
C ILE A 154 -11.14 -9.28 20.87
N ASN A 155 -10.41 -8.49 21.66
CA ASN A 155 -10.96 -7.55 22.64
C ASN A 155 -11.92 -8.19 23.66
N GLY A 156 -11.63 -9.41 24.14
CA GLY A 156 -12.48 -10.10 25.12
C GLY A 156 -13.72 -10.77 24.53
N ILE A 157 -13.81 -10.85 23.20
CA ILE A 157 -14.89 -11.51 22.47
C ILE A 157 -14.27 -12.63 21.65
N GLU A 158 -14.77 -13.86 21.83
CA GLU A 158 -14.38 -15.00 21.01
C GLU A 158 -15.08 -14.93 19.65
N PHE A 159 -14.30 -15.13 18.59
CA PHE A 159 -14.76 -15.29 17.23
C PHE A 159 -14.33 -16.67 16.74
N GLU A 160 -15.23 -17.37 16.05
CA GLU A 160 -14.90 -18.53 15.21
C GLU A 160 -14.62 -18.05 13.79
#